data_AF-A0A368D1R4-F1
#
_entry.id   AF-A0A368D1R4-F1
#
_cell.length_a   1.000
_cell.length_b   1.000
_cell.length_c   1.000
_cell.angle_alpha   90.00
_cell.angle_beta   90.00
_cell.angle_gamma   90.00
#
_symmetry.space_group_name_H-M   'P 1'
#
loop_
_entity.id
_entity.type
_entity.pdbx_description
1 polymer ?
#
loop_
_entity_poly.entity_id
_entity_poly.type
_entity_poly.pdbx_seq_one_letter_code
_entity_poly.pdbx_strand_id
1 'polypeptide(L)'
;PVPHLDSGTDWTEFAPIYRDRIMNFLEENYLPGLSDSLVSEHYIDPLHFQDTLHSYKGSAFSVEPILTQSAWFRPQNKSEDVDGLYFVGAGTHPGAGLPGVLSSSKIAENLIGPS
;
A
#
# COMPACT_ATOMS: atom_id res chain seq x y z
N PRO A 1 7.98 -4.58 -2.40
CA PRO A 1 6.99 -3.49 -2.46
C PRO A 1 6.21 -3.63 -3.76
N VAL A 2 4.89 -3.49 -3.74
CA VAL A 2 4.07 -3.55 -4.95
C VAL A 2 4.24 -2.21 -5.69
N PRO A 3 4.72 -2.21 -6.95
CA PRO A 3 4.89 -0.97 -7.70
C PRO A 3 3.52 -0.35 -8.01
N HIS A 4 3.47 0.97 -8.18
CA HIS A 4 2.24 1.64 -8.61
C HIS A 4 2.02 1.48 -10.13
N LEU A 5 0.80 1.81 -10.58
CA LEU A 5 0.31 1.54 -11.93
C LEU A 5 0.89 2.46 -13.03
N ASP A 6 1.66 3.50 -12.70
CA ASP A 6 2.19 4.41 -13.74
C ASP A 6 3.36 3.79 -14.54
N SER A 7 3.85 2.61 -14.16
CA SER A 7 4.92 1.94 -14.90
C SER A 7 4.54 1.52 -16.33
N GLY A 8 3.24 1.52 -16.66
CA GLY A 8 2.72 1.02 -17.94
C GLY A 8 2.69 -0.51 -18.05
N THR A 9 2.96 -1.22 -16.94
CA THR A 9 2.86 -2.68 -16.88
C THR A 9 1.40 -3.11 -16.91
N ASP A 10 1.02 -3.97 -17.85
CA ASP A 10 -0.28 -4.63 -17.82
C ASP A 10 -0.28 -5.74 -16.77
N TRP A 11 -0.90 -5.45 -15.61
CA TRP A 11 -0.95 -6.38 -14.50
C TRP A 11 -1.87 -7.58 -14.76
N THR A 12 -2.81 -7.48 -15.70
CA THR A 12 -3.67 -8.61 -16.08
C THR A 12 -2.87 -9.70 -16.81
N GLU A 13 -1.82 -9.32 -17.51
CA GLU A 13 -0.88 -10.24 -18.16
C GLU A 13 0.33 -10.58 -17.27
N PHE A 14 0.86 -9.59 -16.55
CA PHE A 14 2.12 -9.73 -15.81
C PHE A 14 1.98 -10.48 -14.48
N ALA A 15 0.86 -10.33 -13.78
CA ALA A 15 0.63 -11.00 -12.49
C ALA A 15 0.81 -12.53 -12.55
N PRO A 16 0.18 -13.27 -13.49
CA PRO A 16 0.36 -14.73 -13.57
C PRO A 16 1.81 -15.12 -13.88
N ILE A 17 2.50 -14.38 -14.76
CA ILE A 17 3.91 -14.63 -15.09
C ILE A 17 4.79 -14.47 -13.85
N TYR A 18 4.55 -13.41 -13.06
CA TYR A 18 5.31 -13.16 -11.85
C TYR A 18 5.01 -14.19 -10.76
N ARG A 19 3.74 -14.61 -10.62
CA ARG A 19 3.30 -15.70 -9.74
C ARG A 19 4.06 -16.99 -10.08
N ASP A 20 4.10 -17.40 -11.35
CA ASP A 20 4.75 -18.64 -11.78
C ASP A 20 6.26 -18.59 -11.50
N ARG A 21 6.91 -17.44 -11.68
CA ARG A 21 8.33 -17.27 -11.34
C ARG A 21 8.60 -17.47 -9.85
N ILE A 22 7.72 -16.97 -8.98
CA ILE A 22 7.83 -17.18 -7.52
C ILE A 22 7.63 -18.66 -7.18
N MET A 23 6.60 -19.29 -7.76
CA MET A 23 6.30 -20.71 -7.52
C MET A 23 7.48 -21.60 -7.92
N ASN A 24 8.01 -21.42 -9.14
CA ASN A 24 9.16 -22.18 -9.63
C ASN A 24 10.39 -21.96 -8.75
N PHE A 25 10.67 -20.72 -8.36
CA PHE A 25 11.80 -20.42 -7.47
C PHE A 25 11.67 -21.12 -6.12
N LEU A 26 10.49 -21.08 -5.50
CA LEU A 26 10.26 -21.75 -4.22
C LEU A 26 10.38 -23.27 -4.35
N GLU A 27 9.86 -23.84 -5.43
CA GLU A 27 9.90 -25.27 -5.68
C GLU A 27 11.33 -25.79 -5.90
N GLU A 28 12.11 -25.08 -6.72
CA GLU A 28 13.50 -25.44 -7.04
C GLU A 28 14.44 -25.34 -5.83
N ASN A 29 14.17 -24.43 -4.89
CA ASN A 29 15.13 -24.09 -3.83
C ASN A 29 14.71 -24.56 -2.44
N TYR A 30 13.41 -24.68 -2.15
CA TYR A 30 12.93 -24.81 -0.77
C TYR A 30 11.76 -25.78 -0.59
N LEU A 31 10.88 -25.93 -1.58
CA LEU A 31 9.60 -26.63 -1.46
C LEU A 31 9.32 -27.57 -2.64
N PRO A 32 10.05 -28.69 -2.80
CA PRO A 32 9.82 -29.64 -3.88
C PRO A 32 8.37 -30.15 -3.91
N GLY A 33 7.72 -30.12 -5.08
CA GLY A 33 6.31 -30.52 -5.24
C GLY A 33 5.29 -29.48 -4.75
N LEU A 34 5.70 -28.21 -4.57
CA LEU A 34 4.82 -27.11 -4.20
C LEU A 34 3.66 -26.96 -5.18
N SER A 35 3.95 -26.98 -6.49
CA SER A 35 2.93 -26.81 -7.52
C SER A 35 1.89 -27.94 -7.50
N ASP A 36 2.33 -29.18 -7.26
CA ASP A 36 1.44 -30.36 -7.15
C ASP A 36 0.54 -30.31 -5.91
N SER A 37 0.95 -29.55 -4.89
CA SER A 37 0.23 -29.42 -3.62
C SER A 37 -0.74 -28.22 -3.60
N LEU A 38 -0.85 -27.47 -4.70
CA LEU A 38 -1.68 -26.27 -4.77
C LEU A 38 -3.18 -26.64 -4.83
N VAL A 39 -3.93 -26.26 -3.79
CA VAL A 39 -5.39 -26.47 -3.71
C VAL A 39 -6.18 -25.22 -4.08
N SER A 40 -5.65 -24.05 -3.73
CA SER A 40 -6.28 -22.76 -3.98
C SER A 40 -5.20 -21.69 -4.10
N GLU A 41 -5.49 -20.67 -4.90
CA GLU A 41 -4.61 -19.52 -5.09
C GLU A 41 -5.38 -18.22 -4.87
N HIS A 42 -4.71 -17.26 -4.25
CA HIS A 42 -5.14 -15.89 -4.18
C HIS A 42 -3.90 -14.99 -4.18
N TYR A 43 -3.92 -13.95 -5.02
CA TYR A 43 -2.87 -12.95 -5.07
C TYR A 43 -3.46 -11.55 -5.03
N ILE A 44 -2.64 -10.61 -4.56
CA ILE A 44 -2.96 -9.19 -4.46
C ILE A 44 -1.92 -8.45 -5.29
N ASP A 45 -2.40 -7.64 -6.23
CA ASP A 45 -1.59 -6.86 -7.16
C ASP A 45 -1.96 -5.36 -7.06
N PRO A 46 -1.31 -4.46 -7.81
CA PRO A 46 -1.63 -3.03 -7.75
C PRO A 46 -3.06 -2.70 -8.19
N LEU A 47 -3.68 -3.52 -9.05
CA LEU A 47 -5.07 -3.33 -9.47
C LEU A 47 -6.01 -3.55 -8.29
N HIS A 48 -5.78 -4.58 -7.47
CA HIS A 48 -6.52 -4.79 -6.22
C HIS A 48 -6.38 -3.59 -5.27
N PHE A 49 -5.17 -3.05 -5.11
CA PHE A 49 -4.97 -1.85 -4.29
C PHE A 49 -5.79 -0.66 -4.82
N GLN A 50 -5.85 -0.46 -6.14
CA GLN A 50 -6.62 0.62 -6.73
C GLN A 50 -8.14 0.40 -6.58
N ASP A 51 -8.62 -0.77 -6.98
CA ASP A 51 -10.05 -0.99 -7.21
C ASP A 51 -10.79 -1.44 -5.95
N THR A 52 -10.09 -2.14 -5.05
CA THR A 52 -10.68 -2.64 -3.79
C THR A 52 -10.36 -1.75 -2.60
N LEU A 53 -9.12 -1.27 -2.49
CA LEU A 53 -8.66 -0.47 -1.35
C LEU A 53 -8.70 1.04 -1.61
N HIS A 54 -9.11 1.45 -2.82
CA HIS A 54 -9.15 2.85 -3.26
C HIS A 54 -7.81 3.57 -3.11
N SER A 55 -6.70 2.82 -3.19
CA SER A 55 -5.36 3.37 -3.17
C SER A 55 -5.07 4.06 -4.50
N TYR A 56 -4.81 5.37 -4.45
CA TYR A 56 -4.41 6.13 -5.62
C TYR A 56 -3.23 5.45 -6.35
N LYS A 57 -3.40 5.23 -7.66
CA LYS A 57 -2.43 4.54 -8.54
C LYS A 57 -2.06 3.11 -8.11
N GLY A 58 -2.84 2.47 -7.24
CA GLY A 58 -2.52 1.13 -6.74
C GLY A 58 -1.34 1.08 -5.77
N SER A 59 -0.95 2.22 -5.17
CA SER A 59 0.18 2.26 -4.23
C SER A 59 -0.19 1.64 -2.88
N ALA A 60 0.54 0.59 -2.48
CA ALA A 60 0.35 -0.07 -1.19
C ALA A 60 0.75 0.80 0.03
N PHE A 61 1.62 1.80 -0.16
CA PHE A 61 2.18 2.62 0.92
C PHE A 61 1.96 4.14 0.73
N SER A 62 1.03 4.51 -0.16
CA SER A 62 0.76 5.90 -0.56
C SER A 62 1.97 6.57 -1.22
N VAL A 63 2.53 7.63 -0.64
CA VAL A 63 3.62 8.40 -1.23
C VAL A 63 4.94 7.62 -1.27
N GLU A 64 5.75 7.90 -2.28
CA GLU A 64 7.05 7.27 -2.44
C GLU A 64 7.98 7.67 -1.28
N PRO A 65 8.81 6.75 -0.75
CA PRO A 65 9.71 7.06 0.36
C PRO A 65 10.95 7.87 -0.08
N ILE A 66 10.76 8.93 -0.86
CA ILE A 66 11.81 9.92 -1.16
C ILE A 66 11.79 11.03 -0.11
N LEU A 67 12.93 11.69 0.13
CA LEU A 67 13.10 12.69 1.19
C LEU A 67 12.02 13.78 1.14
N THR A 68 11.72 14.29 -0.06
CA THR A 68 10.75 15.37 -0.29
C THR A 68 9.29 14.94 -0.17
N GLN A 69 9.02 13.64 -0.04
CA GLN A 69 7.68 13.09 0.19
C GLN A 69 7.59 12.36 1.53
N SER A 70 8.61 12.48 2.38
CA SER A 70 8.73 11.77 3.65
C SER A 70 8.63 12.70 4.84
N ALA A 71 8.34 12.09 6.00
CA ALA A 71 8.32 12.75 7.31
C ALA A 71 7.51 14.06 7.32
N TRP A 72 8.20 15.19 7.44
CA TRP A 72 7.59 16.53 7.54
C TRP A 72 6.85 16.94 6.26
N PHE A 73 7.33 16.50 5.10
CA PHE A 73 6.76 16.88 3.80
C PHE A 73 5.56 16.04 3.39
N ARG A 74 5.07 15.16 4.26
CA ARG A 74 3.79 14.47 4.04
C ARG A 74 2.64 15.44 4.24
N PRO A 75 1.50 15.22 3.56
CA PRO A 75 0.24 15.87 3.90
C PRO A 75 -0.04 15.79 5.40
N GLN A 76 -0.43 16.92 5.99
CA GLN A 76 -0.69 17.04 7.43
C GLN A 76 -2.09 16.52 7.79
N ASN A 77 -2.31 16.22 9.06
CA ASN A 77 -3.58 15.66 9.56
C ASN A 77 -4.75 16.65 9.55
N LYS A 78 -4.50 17.94 9.37
CA LYS A 78 -5.54 18.98 9.24
C LYS A 78 -5.39 19.64 7.88
N SER A 79 -6.50 19.86 7.18
CA SER A 79 -6.51 20.60 5.93
C SER A 79 -6.12 22.06 6.17
N GLU A 80 -5.29 22.61 5.27
CA GLU A 80 -4.96 24.04 5.24
C GLU A 80 -6.03 24.86 4.49
N ASP A 81 -6.84 24.19 3.67
CA ASP A 81 -7.81 24.82 2.76
C ASP A 81 -9.26 24.73 3.24
N VAL A 82 -9.61 23.70 4.02
CA VAL A 82 -10.99 23.41 4.44
C VAL A 82 -11.08 23.30 5.96
N ASP A 83 -11.81 24.23 6.56
CA ASP A 83 -12.07 24.20 8.00
C ASP A 83 -12.86 22.96 8.41
N GLY A 84 -12.38 22.30 9.47
CA GLY A 84 -13.00 21.09 10.02
C GLY A 84 -12.70 19.80 9.24
N LEU A 85 -11.86 19.84 8.20
CA LEU A 85 -11.42 18.65 7.47
C LEU A 85 -10.10 18.10 8.03
N TYR A 86 -10.11 16.80 8.35
CA TYR A 86 -8.97 16.09 8.91
C TYR A 86 -8.66 14.83 8.10
N PHE A 87 -7.39 14.49 7.98
CA PHE A 87 -6.90 13.33 7.26
C PHE A 87 -6.23 12.35 8.21
N VAL A 88 -6.44 11.06 7.97
CA VAL A 88 -5.84 9.95 8.72
C VAL A 88 -5.47 8.85 7.75
N GLY A 89 -4.31 8.24 7.93
CA GLY A 89 -3.92 7.04 7.19
C GLY A 89 -2.47 7.06 6.75
N ALA A 90 -2.14 6.11 5.87
CA ALA A 90 -0.76 5.87 5.45
C ALA A 90 -0.20 7.01 4.58
N GLY A 91 -1.05 7.78 3.91
CA GLY A 91 -0.64 8.94 3.10
C GLY A 91 -0.38 10.21 3.91
N THR A 92 -0.88 10.27 5.14
CA THR A 92 -0.81 11.44 6.01
C THR A 92 0.34 11.29 7.00
N HIS A 93 0.79 12.41 7.57
CA HIS A 93 1.70 12.39 8.71
C HIS A 93 1.18 11.45 9.83
N PRO A 94 2.05 10.66 10.49
CA PRO A 94 3.50 10.55 10.31
C PRO A 94 3.94 9.58 9.21
N GLY A 95 3.06 8.71 8.72
CA GLY A 95 3.29 7.92 7.52
C GLY A 95 2.69 6.52 7.51
N ALA A 96 3.20 5.72 6.58
CA ALA A 96 2.68 4.38 6.28
C ALA A 96 3.12 3.31 7.30
N GLY A 97 2.43 2.16 7.27
CA GLY A 97 2.62 1.05 8.20
C GLY A 97 1.73 1.17 9.45
N LEU A 98 1.47 0.03 10.10
CA LEU A 98 0.52 -0.04 11.22
C LEU A 98 0.80 1.00 12.34
N PRO A 99 2.05 1.18 12.82
CA PRO A 99 2.33 2.19 13.84
C PRO A 99 2.10 3.62 13.34
N GLY A 100 2.44 3.90 12.08
CA GLY A 100 2.28 5.21 11.46
C GLY A 100 0.81 5.60 11.31
N VAL A 101 0.00 4.67 10.79
CA VAL A 101 -1.46 4.86 10.64
C VAL A 101 -2.13 5.09 11.98
N LEU A 102 -1.82 4.29 13.00
CA LEU A 102 -2.40 4.46 14.34
C LEU A 102 -1.99 5.80 14.98
N SER A 103 -0.75 6.22 14.78
CA SER A 103 -0.27 7.51 15.27
C SER A 103 -0.97 8.67 14.54
N SER A 104 -1.23 8.53 13.24
CA SER A 104 -2.01 9.48 12.46
C SER A 104 -3.40 9.70 13.05
N SER A 105 -4.09 8.62 13.44
CA SER A 105 -5.40 8.71 14.10
C SER A 105 -5.34 9.48 15.40
N LYS A 106 -4.32 9.20 16.24
CA LYS A 106 -4.14 9.88 17.53
C LYS A 106 -3.82 11.37 17.37
N ILE A 107 -3.07 11.74 16.33
CA ILE A 107 -2.79 13.15 16.02
C ILE A 107 -4.09 13.85 15.60
N ALA A 108 -4.87 13.26 14.71
CA ALA A 108 -6.15 13.83 14.27
C ALA A 108 -7.14 13.99 15.44
N GLU A 109 -7.26 12.99 16.32
CA GLU A 109 -8.07 13.08 17.54
C GLU A 109 -7.70 14.31 18.39
N ASN A 110 -6.42 14.51 18.67
CA ASN A 110 -5.95 15.66 19.43
C ASN A 110 -6.23 17.00 18.72
N LEU A 111 -6.20 17.04 17.39
CA LEU A 111 -6.46 18.24 16.59
C LEU A 111 -7.95 18.59 16.47
N ILE A 112 -8.83 17.59 16.59
CA ILE A 112 -10.28 17.78 16.67
C ILE A 112 -10.66 18.33 18.05
N GLY A 113 -9.97 17.88 19.10
CA GLY A 113 -10.25 18.26 20.48
C GLY A 113 -11.35 17.43 21.12
N PRO A 114 -11.65 17.64 22.42
CA PRO A 114 -12.69 16.91 23.12
C PRO A 114 -14.07 17.17 22.52
N SER A 115 -14.89 16.10 22.49
CA SER A 115 -16.32 16.16 22.14
C SER A 115 -17.15 16.87 23.22
#